data_AF-A0A836H9A1-F1
#
_entry.id   AF-A0A836H9A1-F1
#
_cell.length_a   1.000
_cell.length_b   1.000
_cell.length_c   1.000
_cell.angle_alpha   90.00
_cell.angle_beta   90.00
_cell.angle_gamma   90.00
#
_symmetry.space_group_name_H-M   'P 1'
#
loop_
_entity.id
_entity.type
_entity.pdbx_description
1 polymer ?
#
loop_
_entity_poly.entity_id
_entity_poly.type
_entity_poly.pdbx_seq_one_letter_code
_entity_poly.pdbx_strand_id
1 'polypeptide(L)'
;MTEALPPPSDKPITKLPKYFPTSCKQCATQTDAFFRCFEEHAVMLDDHDVTTAKTSLQHCQPELRAYMTCMENHFDTKNKPWWKVLKAYNVSPNLLRRPKVKPGLLKGIYTDETIDLRDRERLELVESIRHPRERDFYQDHTYHNQWIARDLEPHQKTQIAGRYPYFAPNYEIQPWMWYPGDTVEVVSGEGAGQRGAIIAVVKYKNEILVQNVNVRDVVIPASETRPEQVVQREHPISVLRVRHVDPTTNELCHLDIVKVRNKETGELEERRISLESGALLPIPVPEEAVEVGDPLKDTAIQDADEDTYDRQKEMPLLVERRLQAMENYFVNSLRKSYEYHKALQVRNAQDMQAFQKDVLVRATEKLAAAAVAGHSDVAGATSQTVVAATESAQASDAGEDAVKSTITAETVVAEVLRSEQQFHSRATAPGMPAWWQSMIDSYVEVLEEEEAAHEAEAAAQAKAAEANRRAEHLIADATAEADQPRTDDATMESSFSEGVDDDDLDLDGKDGDSQEGPVHSGR
;
A
#
# COMPACT_ATOMS: atom_id res chain seq x y z
N MET A 1 -15.37 20.94 -68.41
CA MET A 1 -14.12 21.70 -68.24
C MET A 1 -13.08 20.70 -67.78
N THR A 2 -12.18 20.33 -68.67
CA THR A 2 -11.16 19.30 -68.48
C THR A 2 -10.04 19.87 -67.61
N GLU A 3 -10.03 19.49 -66.35
CA GLU A 3 -9.01 19.86 -65.37
C GLU A 3 -7.74 19.06 -65.67
N ALA A 4 -6.66 19.76 -65.99
CA ALA A 4 -5.38 19.15 -66.34
C ALA A 4 -4.74 18.51 -65.11
N LEU A 5 -4.43 17.22 -65.19
CA LEU A 5 -3.72 16.48 -64.16
C LEU A 5 -2.30 17.04 -63.95
N PRO A 6 -1.86 17.25 -62.70
CA PRO A 6 -0.52 17.77 -62.38
C PRO A 6 0.61 16.77 -62.69
N PRO A 7 1.85 17.26 -62.89
CA PRO A 7 2.98 16.45 -63.35
C PRO A 7 3.42 15.35 -62.35
N PRO A 8 4.00 14.24 -62.84
CA PRO A 8 4.27 13.04 -62.06
C PRO A 8 5.68 13.06 -61.42
N SER A 9 5.80 13.48 -60.16
CA SER A 9 6.87 12.96 -59.27
C SER A 9 6.64 13.12 -57.77
N ASP A 10 5.52 13.69 -57.32
CA ASP A 10 5.40 14.07 -55.92
C ASP A 10 4.69 13.00 -55.10
N LYS A 11 5.49 12.21 -54.39
CA LYS A 11 4.97 11.34 -53.32
C LYS A 11 4.16 12.22 -52.35
N PRO A 12 2.93 11.84 -51.99
CA PRO A 12 2.14 12.59 -51.03
C PRO A 12 2.91 12.71 -49.71
N ILE A 13 2.92 13.90 -49.14
CA ILE A 13 3.58 14.17 -47.87
C ILE A 13 2.74 13.52 -46.79
N THR A 14 3.22 12.39 -46.26
CA THR A 14 2.52 11.60 -45.23
C THR A 14 2.87 12.02 -43.80
N LYS A 15 3.88 12.88 -43.63
CA LYS A 15 4.32 13.40 -42.34
C LYS A 15 4.47 14.91 -42.41
N LEU A 16 3.83 15.61 -41.48
CA LEU A 16 3.99 17.05 -41.33
C LEU A 16 5.45 17.39 -40.97
N PRO A 17 5.95 18.54 -41.43
CA PRO A 17 7.30 18.99 -41.10
C PRO A 17 7.42 19.29 -39.60
N LYS A 18 8.62 19.15 -39.05
CA LYS A 18 8.89 19.32 -37.60
C LYS A 18 8.59 20.73 -37.07
N TYR A 19 8.49 21.73 -37.94
CA TYR A 19 8.16 23.11 -37.58
C TYR A 19 6.66 23.40 -37.60
N PHE A 20 5.80 22.46 -37.98
CA PHE A 20 4.36 22.63 -37.86
C PHE A 20 3.92 22.56 -36.38
N PRO A 21 3.03 23.44 -35.86
CA PRO A 21 2.17 24.41 -36.55
C PRO A 21 2.68 25.87 -36.52
N THR A 22 4.00 26.11 -36.57
CA THR A 22 4.52 27.49 -36.50
C THR A 22 4.20 28.30 -37.77
N SER A 23 3.83 29.57 -37.60
CA SER A 23 3.60 30.51 -38.70
C SER A 23 4.56 31.70 -38.61
N CYS A 24 5.00 32.23 -39.76
CA CYS A 24 5.77 33.46 -39.81
C CYS A 24 4.98 34.52 -40.58
N LYS A 25 5.14 35.81 -40.22
CA LYS A 25 4.37 36.91 -40.84
C LYS A 25 4.52 36.98 -42.37
N GLN A 26 5.66 36.52 -42.90
CA GLN A 26 5.95 36.51 -44.33
C GLN A 26 5.25 35.37 -45.07
N CYS A 27 4.89 34.29 -44.36
CA CYS A 27 4.19 33.12 -44.91
C CYS A 27 2.73 33.02 -44.43
N ALA A 28 2.20 34.07 -43.79
CA ALA A 28 0.86 34.04 -43.19
C ALA A 28 -0.21 33.65 -44.21
N THR A 29 -0.12 34.15 -45.44
CA THR A 29 -1.10 33.84 -46.50
C THR A 29 -1.08 32.37 -46.91
N GLN A 30 0.09 31.74 -47.03
CA GLN A 30 0.20 30.31 -47.35
C GLN A 30 -0.21 29.44 -46.16
N THR A 31 0.10 29.89 -44.94
CA THR A 31 -0.34 29.22 -43.71
C THR A 31 -1.85 29.24 -43.57
N ASP A 32 -2.49 30.40 -43.74
CA ASP A 32 -3.94 30.55 -43.65
C ASP A 32 -4.64 29.77 -44.78
N ALA A 33 -4.06 29.74 -45.98
CA ALA A 33 -4.59 28.94 -47.09
C ALA A 33 -4.57 27.43 -46.77
N PHE A 34 -3.48 26.93 -46.19
CA PHE A 34 -3.39 25.54 -45.75
C PHE A 34 -4.38 25.23 -44.64
N PHE A 35 -4.44 26.05 -43.59
CA PHE A 35 -5.36 25.80 -42.47
C PHE A 35 -6.82 25.89 -42.90
N ARG A 36 -7.18 26.85 -43.76
CA ARG A 36 -8.53 26.92 -44.31
C ARG A 36 -8.89 25.68 -45.13
N CYS A 37 -7.99 25.24 -46.02
CA CYS A 37 -8.22 23.99 -46.77
C CYS A 37 -8.36 22.80 -45.82
N PHE A 38 -7.49 22.72 -44.81
CA PHE A 38 -7.50 21.63 -43.85
C PHE A 38 -8.80 21.63 -43.03
N GLU A 39 -9.25 22.77 -42.52
CA GLU A 39 -10.51 22.93 -41.78
C GLU A 39 -11.73 22.56 -42.63
N GLU A 40 -11.76 22.94 -43.91
CA GLU A 40 -12.85 22.57 -44.84
C GLU A 40 -12.96 21.04 -45.04
N HIS A 41 -11.84 20.32 -45.02
CA HIS A 41 -11.80 18.87 -45.28
C HIS A 41 -11.66 18.02 -44.02
N ALA A 42 -11.32 18.60 -42.87
CA ALA A 42 -11.07 17.90 -41.60
C ALA A 42 -12.28 17.95 -40.67
N VAL A 43 -13.48 17.81 -41.23
CA VAL A 43 -14.72 17.66 -40.46
C VAL A 43 -14.68 16.29 -39.77
N MET A 44 -14.15 16.25 -38.55
CA MET A 44 -14.07 15.04 -37.75
C MET A 44 -15.48 14.55 -37.44
N LEU A 45 -15.79 13.30 -37.80
CA LEU A 45 -17.05 12.65 -37.44
C LEU A 45 -17.06 12.20 -35.98
N ASP A 46 -15.88 11.79 -35.46
CA ASP A 46 -15.66 11.30 -34.10
C ASP A 46 -14.29 11.77 -33.57
N ASP A 47 -14.13 11.83 -32.24
CA ASP A 47 -12.88 12.25 -31.56
C ASP A 47 -11.66 11.37 -31.89
N HIS A 48 -11.87 10.18 -32.47
CA HIS A 48 -10.82 9.19 -32.78
C HIS A 48 -10.56 9.04 -34.29
N ASP A 49 -11.11 9.92 -35.13
CA ASP A 49 -11.03 9.78 -36.58
C ASP A 49 -9.68 10.24 -37.16
N VAL A 50 -8.69 9.34 -37.12
CA VAL A 50 -7.38 9.53 -37.74
C VAL A 50 -7.42 9.42 -39.26
N THR A 51 -8.49 8.87 -39.83
CA THR A 51 -8.63 8.68 -41.28
C THR A 51 -8.97 9.97 -41.97
N THR A 52 -9.90 10.75 -41.41
CA THR A 52 -10.28 12.06 -41.93
C THR A 52 -9.10 13.01 -41.94
N ALA A 53 -8.32 13.11 -40.85
CA ALA A 53 -7.12 13.95 -40.85
C ALA A 53 -6.10 13.57 -41.96
N LYS A 54 -5.94 12.26 -42.25
CA LYS A 54 -5.06 11.80 -43.32
C LYS A 54 -5.60 12.11 -44.71
N THR A 55 -6.91 11.97 -44.93
CA THR A 55 -7.54 12.31 -46.22
C THR A 55 -7.53 13.82 -46.44
N SER A 56 -7.80 14.64 -45.42
CA SER A 56 -7.69 16.11 -45.51
C SER A 56 -6.26 16.55 -45.84
N LEU A 57 -5.23 15.91 -45.25
CA LEU A 57 -3.84 16.14 -45.64
C LEU A 57 -3.55 15.75 -47.09
N GLN A 58 -4.20 14.71 -47.62
CA GLN A 58 -4.06 14.33 -49.03
C GLN A 58 -4.75 15.32 -49.97
N HIS A 59 -5.88 15.89 -49.57
CA HIS A 59 -6.58 16.94 -50.33
C HIS A 59 -5.81 18.25 -50.35
N CYS A 60 -5.24 18.67 -49.21
CA CYS A 60 -4.53 19.95 -49.06
C CYS A 60 -3.02 19.87 -49.32
N GLN A 61 -2.57 18.92 -50.15
CA GLN A 61 -1.16 18.79 -50.52
C GLN A 61 -0.56 20.04 -51.20
N PRO A 62 -1.25 20.75 -52.12
CA PRO A 62 -0.64 21.90 -52.79
C PRO A 62 -0.43 23.07 -51.81
N GLU A 63 -1.38 23.34 -50.92
CA GLU A 63 -1.27 24.36 -49.88
C GLU A 63 -0.19 24.00 -48.87
N LEU A 64 -0.10 22.72 -48.49
CA LEU A 64 0.95 22.22 -47.59
C LEU A 64 2.34 22.43 -48.20
N ARG A 65 2.52 22.14 -49.49
CA ARG A 65 3.80 22.37 -50.21
C ARG A 65 4.12 23.86 -50.33
N ALA A 66 3.12 24.71 -50.57
CA ALA A 66 3.31 26.16 -50.61
C ALA A 66 3.73 26.70 -49.24
N TYR A 67 3.10 26.23 -48.16
CA TYR A 67 3.50 26.53 -46.79
C TYR A 67 4.92 26.04 -46.50
N MET A 68 5.25 24.79 -46.84
CA MET A 68 6.57 24.21 -46.62
C MET A 68 7.67 24.99 -47.35
N THR A 69 7.48 25.24 -48.64
CA THR A 69 8.43 26.01 -49.46
C THR A 69 8.63 27.42 -48.89
N CYS A 70 7.56 28.09 -48.47
CA CYS A 70 7.67 29.42 -47.87
C CYS A 70 8.46 29.40 -46.56
N MET A 71 8.17 28.44 -45.69
CA MET A 71 8.87 28.27 -44.40
C MET A 71 10.34 27.89 -44.60
N GLU A 72 10.65 26.99 -45.54
CA GLU A 72 12.03 26.61 -45.89
C GLU A 72 12.82 27.82 -46.42
N ASN A 73 12.25 28.62 -47.33
CA ASN A 73 12.85 29.86 -47.80
C ASN A 73 13.07 30.88 -46.66
N HIS A 74 12.13 30.97 -45.73
CA HIS A 74 12.26 31.84 -44.55
C HIS A 74 13.36 31.34 -43.58
N PHE A 75 13.55 30.03 -43.45
CA PHE A 75 14.65 29.48 -42.65
C PHE A 75 16.00 29.65 -43.34
N ASP A 76 16.05 29.47 -44.66
CA ASP A 76 17.26 29.64 -45.47
C ASP A 76 17.74 31.10 -45.46
N THR A 77 16.82 32.06 -45.56
CA THR A 77 17.15 33.50 -45.48
C THR A 77 17.65 33.92 -44.10
N LYS A 78 17.22 33.25 -43.02
CA LYS A 78 17.70 33.52 -41.66
C LYS A 78 18.93 32.72 -41.25
N ASN A 79 19.33 31.70 -42.04
CA ASN A 79 20.58 30.93 -41.93
C ASN A 79 20.92 30.40 -40.51
N LYS A 80 19.94 30.30 -39.62
CA LYS A 80 20.12 29.83 -38.24
C LYS A 80 19.58 28.41 -38.14
N PRO A 81 20.45 27.40 -37.91
CA PRO A 81 19.97 26.05 -37.66
C PRO A 81 19.11 26.07 -36.40
N TRP A 82 17.85 25.64 -36.55
CA TRP A 82 16.88 25.60 -35.46
C TRP A 82 17.14 24.44 -34.48
N TRP A 83 18.07 23.53 -34.81
CA TRP A 83 18.49 22.43 -33.95
C TRP A 83 19.92 22.64 -33.43
N LYS A 84 20.11 22.32 -32.14
CA LYS A 84 21.44 22.15 -31.55
C LYS A 84 21.75 20.66 -31.53
N VAL A 85 22.97 20.31 -31.93
CA VAL A 85 23.45 18.93 -31.81
C VAL A 85 23.58 18.60 -30.32
N LEU A 86 22.89 17.54 -29.89
CA LEU A 86 23.00 17.04 -28.52
C LEU A 86 24.39 16.45 -28.27
N LYS A 87 24.85 16.53 -27.02
CA LYS A 87 26.11 15.89 -26.62
C LYS A 87 25.83 14.43 -26.29
N ALA A 88 26.44 13.51 -27.02
CA ALA A 88 26.45 12.09 -26.64
C ALA A 88 27.19 11.94 -25.29
N TYR A 89 26.54 11.32 -24.31
CA TYR A 89 27.09 11.10 -22.96
C TYR A 89 27.58 12.37 -22.25
N ASN A 90 27.00 13.53 -22.55
CA ASN A 90 27.45 14.85 -22.07
C ASN A 90 28.91 15.21 -22.44
N VAL A 91 29.51 14.51 -23.42
CA VAL A 91 30.87 14.77 -23.91
C VAL A 91 30.83 15.74 -25.08
N SER A 92 31.61 16.82 -25.00
CA SER A 92 31.86 17.66 -26.18
C SER A 92 33.09 17.15 -26.95
N PRO A 93 32.98 16.81 -28.25
CA PRO A 93 34.05 16.13 -29.00
C PRO A 93 35.41 16.84 -29.00
N ASN A 94 35.40 18.18 -28.95
CA ASN A 94 36.61 19.00 -29.01
C ASN A 94 37.02 19.63 -27.68
N LEU A 95 36.55 19.11 -26.53
CA LEU A 95 36.86 19.71 -25.22
C LEU A 95 38.36 19.82 -24.95
N LEU A 96 39.10 18.74 -25.25
CA LEU A 96 40.55 18.65 -25.02
C LEU A 96 41.38 19.36 -26.09
N ARG A 97 40.77 19.71 -27.23
CA ARG A 97 41.46 20.39 -28.35
C ARG A 97 41.31 21.90 -28.32
N ARG A 98 40.23 22.42 -27.72
CA ARG A 98 39.92 23.86 -27.72
C ARG A 98 40.48 24.57 -26.48
N PRO A 99 40.92 25.82 -26.60
CA PRO A 99 41.29 26.61 -25.43
C PRO A 99 40.08 26.87 -24.53
N LYS A 100 40.29 26.93 -23.22
CA LYS A 100 39.25 27.22 -22.22
C LYS A 100 38.99 28.73 -22.13
N VAL A 101 38.26 29.28 -23.11
CA VAL A 101 37.82 30.68 -23.15
C VAL A 101 36.32 30.76 -22.89
N LYS A 102 35.84 31.84 -22.24
CA LYS A 102 34.40 32.08 -22.02
C LYS A 102 33.66 31.98 -23.36
N PRO A 103 32.58 31.18 -23.46
CA PRO A 103 31.82 31.06 -24.70
C PRO A 103 31.26 32.43 -25.11
N GLY A 104 31.38 32.78 -26.38
CA GLY A 104 30.94 34.08 -26.91
C GLY A 104 32.09 35.00 -27.30
N LEU A 105 33.15 35.09 -26.51
CA LEU A 105 34.28 36.01 -26.76
C LEU A 105 34.92 35.79 -28.13
N LEU A 106 35.32 34.55 -28.43
CA LEU A 106 35.90 34.19 -29.74
C LEU A 106 34.88 34.27 -30.90
N LYS A 107 33.58 34.34 -30.59
CA LYS A 107 32.51 34.52 -31.58
C LYS A 107 32.12 36.00 -31.77
N GLY A 108 32.74 36.92 -31.03
CA GLY A 108 32.36 38.34 -31.04
C GLY A 108 31.08 38.67 -30.28
N ILE A 109 30.57 37.75 -29.44
CA ILE A 109 29.42 38.02 -28.57
C ILE A 109 29.97 38.54 -27.23
N TYR A 110 29.81 39.83 -27.00
CA TYR A 110 30.23 40.53 -25.80
C TYR A 110 29.13 41.52 -25.40
N THR A 111 28.88 41.64 -24.11
CA THR A 111 27.91 42.55 -23.52
C THR A 111 28.53 43.18 -22.28
N ASP A 112 28.51 44.50 -22.19
CA ASP A 112 28.99 45.24 -21.00
C ASP A 112 28.06 45.00 -19.80
N GLU A 113 26.76 45.05 -20.06
CA GLU A 113 25.70 44.77 -19.08
C GLU A 113 24.75 43.73 -19.65
N THR A 114 24.35 42.75 -18.83
CA THR A 114 23.36 41.75 -19.20
C THR A 114 22.14 41.96 -18.32
N ILE A 115 21.04 42.42 -18.93
CA ILE A 115 19.77 42.65 -18.25
C ILE A 115 18.87 41.44 -18.52
N ASP A 116 18.59 40.63 -17.50
CA ASP A 116 17.61 39.54 -17.59
C ASP A 116 16.25 40.01 -17.08
N LEU A 117 15.25 40.00 -17.96
CA LEU A 117 13.89 40.39 -17.62
C LEU A 117 13.19 39.36 -16.71
N ARG A 118 13.77 38.17 -16.51
CA ARG A 118 13.20 37.13 -15.64
C ARG A 118 13.52 37.35 -14.16
N ASP A 119 14.43 38.27 -13.84
CA ASP A 119 14.85 38.53 -12.47
C ASP A 119 13.78 39.30 -11.69
N ARG A 120 13.68 39.01 -10.40
CA ARG A 120 12.68 39.62 -9.51
C ARG A 120 12.77 41.16 -9.48
N GLU A 121 13.99 41.71 -9.51
CA GLU A 121 14.22 43.17 -9.48
C GLU A 121 13.65 43.90 -10.70
N ARG A 122 13.39 43.17 -11.79
CA ARG A 122 12.89 43.72 -13.06
C ARG A 122 11.44 43.35 -13.34
N LEU A 123 10.74 42.74 -12.38
CA LEU A 123 9.34 42.33 -12.55
C LEU A 123 8.44 43.50 -12.95
N GLU A 124 8.55 44.65 -12.27
CA GLU A 124 7.77 45.86 -12.59
C GLU A 124 8.07 46.39 -14.01
N LEU A 125 9.33 46.35 -14.43
CA LEU A 125 9.72 46.72 -15.78
C LEU A 125 9.08 45.79 -16.81
N VAL A 126 9.06 44.48 -16.55
CA VAL A 126 8.38 43.52 -17.43
C VAL A 126 6.88 43.75 -17.48
N GLU A 127 6.24 43.96 -16.34
CA GLU A 127 4.80 44.21 -16.26
C GLU A 127 4.40 45.50 -16.97
N SER A 128 5.22 46.56 -16.87
CA SER A 128 4.99 47.80 -17.62
C SER A 128 5.17 47.67 -19.14
N ILE A 129 6.00 46.72 -19.59
CA ILE A 129 6.20 46.43 -21.03
C ILE A 129 5.04 45.57 -21.58
N ARG A 130 4.40 44.74 -20.76
CA ARG A 130 3.28 43.90 -21.17
C ARG A 130 2.06 44.74 -21.56
N HIS A 131 1.35 44.29 -22.59
CA HIS A 131 0.17 45.01 -23.07
C HIS A 131 -0.99 44.81 -22.07
N PRO A 132 -1.71 45.87 -21.63
CA PRO A 132 -2.81 45.75 -20.66
C PRO A 132 -4.01 44.88 -21.08
N ARG A 133 -4.00 44.34 -22.31
CA ARG A 133 -5.04 43.43 -22.82
C ARG A 133 -4.72 41.96 -22.55
N GLU A 134 -3.43 41.65 -22.35
CA GLU A 134 -2.97 40.33 -21.95
C GLU A 134 -3.24 40.20 -20.45
N ARG A 135 -4.25 39.42 -20.08
CA ARG A 135 -4.62 39.19 -18.68
C ARG A 135 -4.06 37.86 -18.22
N ASP A 136 -3.34 37.88 -17.11
CA ASP A 136 -2.85 36.68 -16.45
C ASP A 136 -3.91 36.18 -15.45
N PHE A 137 -4.40 34.97 -15.65
CA PHE A 137 -5.28 34.27 -14.69
C PHE A 137 -4.43 33.59 -13.60
N TYR A 138 -5.04 33.23 -12.46
CA TYR A 138 -4.39 32.50 -11.35
C TYR A 138 -3.29 33.28 -10.60
N GLN A 139 -3.54 34.57 -10.33
CA GLN A 139 -2.59 35.41 -9.59
C GLN A 139 -2.52 35.04 -8.10
N ASP A 140 -3.68 34.84 -7.46
CA ASP A 140 -3.78 34.59 -6.01
C ASP A 140 -4.11 33.13 -5.66
N HIS A 141 -4.49 32.30 -6.64
CA HIS A 141 -4.87 30.90 -6.46
C HIS A 141 -4.46 30.08 -7.67
N THR A 142 -4.25 28.77 -7.49
CA THR A 142 -3.95 27.84 -8.60
C THR A 142 -5.08 26.86 -8.84
N TYR A 143 -5.23 26.45 -10.09
CA TYR A 143 -6.20 25.42 -10.47
C TYR A 143 -5.93 24.07 -9.77
N HIS A 144 -4.67 23.66 -9.67
CA HIS A 144 -4.28 22.44 -8.96
C HIS A 144 -3.94 22.72 -7.49
N ASN A 145 -4.23 21.75 -6.62
CA ASN A 145 -3.81 21.78 -5.23
C ASN A 145 -2.28 21.70 -5.11
N GLN A 146 -1.67 22.70 -4.49
CA GLN A 146 -0.22 22.81 -4.29
C GLN A 146 0.29 21.98 -3.10
N TRP A 147 -0.61 21.52 -2.22
CA TRP A 147 -0.28 20.81 -0.99
C TRP A 147 -0.14 19.29 -1.18
N ILE A 148 -0.09 18.83 -2.43
CA ILE A 148 0.19 17.44 -2.77
C ILE A 148 1.70 17.30 -2.91
N ALA A 149 2.31 16.38 -2.15
CA ALA A 149 3.74 16.08 -2.26
C ALA A 149 4.06 15.58 -3.68
N ARG A 150 4.86 16.35 -4.42
CA ARG A 150 5.29 16.05 -5.78
C ARG A 150 6.81 16.09 -5.89
N ASP A 151 7.31 15.33 -6.85
CA ASP A 151 8.71 15.32 -7.20
C ASP A 151 9.17 16.60 -7.88
N LEU A 152 10.42 16.98 -7.61
CA LEU A 152 11.13 18.05 -8.31
C LEU A 152 11.55 17.63 -9.73
N GLU A 153 11.88 18.62 -10.57
CA GLU A 153 12.40 18.34 -11.91
C GLU A 153 13.76 17.62 -11.85
N PRO A 154 14.11 16.77 -12.85
CA PRO A 154 15.35 16.00 -12.83
C PRO A 154 16.62 16.85 -12.68
N HIS A 155 16.63 18.03 -13.27
CA HIS A 155 17.77 18.95 -13.20
C HIS A 155 17.93 19.53 -11.78
N GLN A 156 16.82 19.80 -11.07
CA GLN A 156 16.82 20.26 -9.68
C GLN A 156 17.30 19.15 -8.74
N LYS A 157 16.79 17.92 -8.92
CA LYS A 157 17.26 16.73 -8.18
C LYS A 157 18.78 16.53 -8.35
N THR A 158 19.28 16.68 -9.58
CA THR A 158 20.72 16.58 -9.89
C THR A 158 21.53 17.69 -9.19
N GLN A 159 21.01 18.92 -9.15
CA GLN A 159 21.66 20.03 -8.44
C GLN A 159 21.70 19.79 -6.92
N ILE A 160 20.62 19.28 -6.35
CA ILE A 160 20.54 18.93 -4.91
C ILE A 160 21.56 17.82 -4.60
N ALA A 161 21.58 16.74 -5.39
CA ALA A 161 22.53 15.65 -5.23
C ALA A 161 23.99 16.11 -5.39
N GLY A 162 24.27 17.00 -6.35
CA GLY A 162 25.61 17.57 -6.55
C GLY A 162 26.04 18.54 -5.45
N ARG A 163 25.08 19.26 -4.83
CA ARG A 163 25.34 20.19 -3.73
C ARG A 163 25.50 19.48 -2.38
N TYR A 164 24.75 18.40 -2.17
CA TYR A 164 24.68 17.67 -0.90
C TYR A 164 25.06 16.19 -1.05
N PRO A 165 26.25 15.87 -1.57
CA PRO A 165 26.68 14.48 -1.74
C PRO A 165 26.83 13.74 -0.39
N TYR A 166 27.07 14.49 0.69
CA TYR A 166 27.26 13.96 2.04
C TYR A 166 25.98 13.47 2.73
N PHE A 167 24.81 13.61 2.10
CA PHE A 167 23.57 12.99 2.57
C PHE A 167 23.50 11.48 2.25
N ALA A 168 24.43 10.97 1.44
CA ALA A 168 24.53 9.54 1.17
C ALA A 168 24.88 8.76 2.46
N PRO A 169 24.31 7.56 2.67
CA PRO A 169 24.64 6.74 3.82
C PRO A 169 26.12 6.37 3.82
N ASN A 170 26.74 6.35 5.00
CA ASN A 170 28.16 6.01 5.18
C ASN A 170 29.12 6.89 4.34
N TYR A 171 28.77 8.16 4.12
CA TYR A 171 29.67 9.10 3.44
C TYR A 171 30.90 9.45 4.29
N GLU A 172 30.77 9.44 5.62
CA GLU A 172 31.87 9.72 6.54
C GLU A 172 33.00 8.69 6.42
N ILE A 173 34.24 9.17 6.37
CA ILE A 173 35.41 8.30 6.34
C ILE A 173 35.58 7.62 7.70
N GLN A 174 35.56 6.29 7.71
CA GLN A 174 35.87 5.46 8.86
C GLN A 174 37.09 4.57 8.57
N PRO A 175 38.09 4.49 9.47
CA PRO A 175 38.17 5.24 10.72
C PRO A 175 38.65 6.69 10.49
N TRP A 176 38.30 7.61 11.40
CA TRP A 176 38.59 9.04 11.26
C TRP A 176 39.95 9.40 11.87
N MET A 177 40.83 10.02 11.07
CA MET A 177 42.22 10.27 11.48
C MET A 177 42.59 11.75 11.65
N TRP A 178 41.76 12.70 11.21
CA TRP A 178 42.12 14.13 11.13
C TRP A 178 41.52 14.92 12.29
N TYR A 179 42.35 15.43 13.19
CA TYR A 179 41.89 16.15 14.36
C TYR A 179 42.45 17.59 14.39
N PRO A 180 41.76 18.53 15.05
CA PRO A 180 42.27 19.89 15.21
C PRO A 180 43.63 19.87 15.93
N GLY A 181 44.55 20.72 15.50
CA GLY A 181 45.92 20.80 16.02
C GLY A 181 46.95 19.94 15.27
N ASP A 182 46.53 18.97 14.46
CA ASP A 182 47.49 18.20 13.66
C ASP A 182 48.15 19.05 12.58
N THR A 183 49.44 18.81 12.32
CA THR A 183 50.13 19.40 11.17
C THR A 183 49.95 18.53 9.94
N VAL A 184 49.52 19.16 8.85
CA VAL A 184 49.20 18.49 7.59
C VAL A 184 49.76 19.22 6.38
N GLU A 185 49.99 18.48 5.30
CA GLU A 185 50.48 19.00 4.02
C GLU A 185 49.49 18.68 2.89
N VAL A 186 49.24 19.66 2.02
CA VAL A 186 48.38 19.48 0.84
C VAL A 186 49.15 18.75 -0.26
N VAL A 187 48.68 17.57 -0.66
CA VAL A 187 49.33 16.75 -1.69
C VAL A 187 48.84 17.05 -3.09
N SER A 188 47.57 17.45 -3.25
CA SER A 188 47.00 17.71 -4.58
C SER A 188 46.10 18.93 -4.59
N GLY A 189 46.22 19.76 -5.62
CA GLY A 189 45.35 20.91 -5.82
C GLY A 189 46.03 22.27 -5.82
N GLU A 190 45.20 23.27 -5.58
CA GLU A 190 45.66 24.62 -5.29
C GLU A 190 46.37 24.62 -3.93
N GLY A 191 47.59 25.13 -3.89
CA GLY A 191 48.42 25.12 -2.69
C GLY A 191 49.11 23.77 -2.39
N ALA A 192 49.26 22.87 -3.37
CA ALA A 192 50.04 21.64 -3.18
C ALA A 192 51.48 21.95 -2.69
N GLY A 193 51.93 21.22 -1.67
CA GLY A 193 53.20 21.41 -0.97
C GLY A 193 53.14 22.40 0.21
N GLN A 194 52.02 23.10 0.41
CA GLN A 194 51.85 23.95 1.59
C GLN A 194 51.49 23.13 2.82
N ARG A 195 52.08 23.50 3.95
CA ARG A 195 51.87 22.89 5.27
C ARG A 195 51.13 23.85 6.18
N GLY A 196 50.28 23.31 7.05
CA GLY A 196 49.59 24.10 8.07
C GLY A 196 48.97 23.20 9.15
N ALA A 197 48.55 23.82 10.25
CA ALA A 197 47.82 23.12 11.31
C ALA A 197 46.31 23.08 10.99
N ILE A 198 45.64 21.99 11.35
CA ILE A 198 44.17 21.90 11.25
C ILE A 198 43.54 22.80 12.32
N ILE A 199 42.78 23.80 11.88
CA ILE A 199 42.03 24.71 12.78
C ILE A 199 40.72 24.05 13.19
N ALA A 200 39.97 23.54 12.22
CA ALA A 200 38.64 23.00 12.42
C ALA A 200 38.38 21.83 11.49
N VAL A 201 37.48 20.94 11.92
CA VAL A 201 37.15 19.71 11.21
C VAL A 201 35.66 19.66 10.97
N VAL A 202 35.26 19.43 9.73
CA VAL A 202 33.86 19.22 9.33
C VAL A 202 33.71 17.75 8.95
N LYS A 203 33.56 16.90 9.99
CA LYS A 203 33.60 15.44 9.87
C LYS A 203 32.57 14.88 8.87
N TYR A 204 31.31 15.33 8.97
CA TYR A 204 30.21 14.84 8.12
C TYR A 204 30.39 15.15 6.61
N LYS A 205 31.22 16.15 6.25
CA LYS A 205 31.55 16.46 4.85
C LYS A 205 32.90 15.90 4.40
N ASN A 206 33.66 15.27 5.30
CA ASN A 206 35.06 14.92 5.06
C ASN A 206 35.91 16.13 4.62
N GLU A 207 35.73 17.26 5.29
CA GLU A 207 36.48 18.49 5.02
C GLU A 207 37.21 19.00 6.28
N ILE A 208 38.36 19.62 6.07
CA ILE A 208 39.20 20.21 7.12
C ILE A 208 39.57 21.65 6.76
N LEU A 209 39.69 22.51 7.77
CA LEU A 209 40.18 23.88 7.61
C LEU A 209 41.63 23.91 8.09
N VAL A 210 42.55 24.30 7.21
CA VAL A 210 43.99 24.32 7.49
C VAL A 210 44.47 25.77 7.48
N GLN A 211 45.23 26.14 8.52
CA GLN A 211 45.71 27.51 8.72
C GLN A 211 46.49 28.05 7.53
N ASN A 212 46.14 29.26 7.05
CA ASN A 212 46.78 29.93 5.90
C ASN A 212 46.74 29.15 4.57
N VAL A 213 45.89 28.13 4.44
CA VAL A 213 45.72 27.36 3.20
C VAL A 213 44.30 27.55 2.66
N ASN A 214 44.15 27.69 1.33
CA ASN A 214 42.86 27.92 0.66
C ASN A 214 42.09 29.12 1.27
N VAL A 215 42.80 30.23 1.50
CA VAL A 215 42.22 31.49 1.98
C VAL A 215 41.41 32.10 0.85
N ARG A 216 40.17 32.50 1.13
CA ARG A 216 39.31 33.22 0.18
C ARG A 216 38.62 34.39 0.86
N ASP A 217 38.19 35.33 0.04
CA ASP A 217 37.40 36.47 0.44
C ASP A 217 35.95 36.04 0.70
N VAL A 218 35.48 36.23 1.93
CA VAL A 218 34.10 36.05 2.35
C VAL A 218 33.44 37.42 2.38
N VAL A 219 32.47 37.63 1.48
CA VAL A 219 31.67 38.85 1.42
C VAL A 219 30.52 38.75 2.41
N ILE A 220 30.46 39.69 3.34
CA ILE A 220 29.36 39.85 4.28
C ILE A 220 28.45 40.96 3.74
N PRO A 221 27.17 40.66 3.40
CA PRO A 221 26.28 41.64 2.82
C PRO A 221 26.01 42.79 3.81
N ALA A 222 25.78 43.97 3.25
CA ALA A 222 25.45 45.17 4.03
C ALA A 222 24.12 44.97 4.80
N SER A 223 24.08 45.46 6.03
CA SER A 223 22.87 45.64 6.82
C SER A 223 22.64 47.14 7.07
N GLU A 224 21.48 47.53 7.59
CA GLU A 224 21.18 48.95 7.88
C GLU A 224 22.25 49.62 8.75
N THR A 225 22.85 48.87 9.67
CA THR A 225 23.87 49.34 10.62
C THR A 225 25.31 49.08 10.17
N ARG A 226 25.54 48.24 9.16
CA ARG A 226 26.89 47.78 8.78
C ARG A 226 27.06 47.79 7.26
N PRO A 227 28.09 48.48 6.72
CA PRO A 227 28.38 48.42 5.29
C PRO A 227 28.83 47.01 4.86
N GLU A 228 28.85 46.76 3.55
CA GLU A 228 29.40 45.53 3.00
C GLU A 228 30.87 45.38 3.42
N GLN A 229 31.24 44.19 3.90
CA GLN A 229 32.58 43.93 4.41
C GLN A 229 33.15 42.68 3.75
N VAL A 230 34.39 42.77 3.29
CA VAL A 230 35.14 41.64 2.73
C VAL A 230 36.18 41.19 3.77
N VAL A 231 36.08 39.93 4.19
CA VAL A 231 36.97 39.34 5.21
C VAL A 231 37.61 38.08 4.65
N GLN A 232 38.90 37.90 4.89
CA GLN A 232 39.62 36.70 4.47
C GLN A 232 39.46 35.58 5.50
N ARG A 233 39.05 34.40 5.05
CA ARG A 233 38.98 33.18 5.88
C ARG A 233 39.44 31.96 5.11
N GLU A 234 40.06 31.03 5.80
CA GLU A 234 40.39 29.70 5.31
C GLU A 234 39.10 28.95 4.96
N HIS A 235 39.06 28.36 3.77
CA HIS A 235 37.93 27.57 3.32
C HIS A 235 38.21 26.07 3.46
N PRO A 236 37.15 25.26 3.68
CA PRO A 236 37.30 23.82 3.83
C PRO A 236 38.02 23.18 2.63
N ILE A 237 38.90 22.23 2.94
CA ILE A 237 39.66 21.42 1.98
C ILE A 237 39.22 19.97 2.17
N SER A 238 39.06 19.25 1.07
CA SER A 238 38.77 17.81 1.12
C SER A 238 39.91 17.05 1.79
N VAL A 239 39.56 16.20 2.74
CA VAL A 239 40.46 15.34 3.50
C VAL A 239 41.36 14.48 2.59
N LEU A 240 40.85 14.02 1.44
CA LEU A 240 41.60 13.17 0.51
C LEU A 240 42.80 13.87 -0.14
N ARG A 241 42.83 15.21 -0.11
CA ARG A 241 43.89 16.02 -0.71
C ARG A 241 45.03 16.30 0.24
N VAL A 242 44.92 15.86 1.49
CA VAL A 242 45.78 16.24 2.60
C VAL A 242 46.35 15.00 3.28
N ARG A 243 47.58 15.09 3.77
CA ARG A 243 48.28 14.03 4.50
C ARG A 243 48.89 14.58 5.78
N HIS A 244 49.01 13.72 6.80
CA HIS A 244 49.66 14.09 8.04
C HIS A 244 51.17 14.25 7.84
N VAL A 245 51.74 15.19 8.59
CA VAL A 245 53.18 15.35 8.74
C VAL A 245 53.54 14.84 10.12
N ASP A 246 54.50 13.94 10.18
CA ASP A 246 54.97 13.39 11.44
C ASP A 246 55.79 14.43 12.21
N PRO A 247 55.49 14.71 13.49
CA PRO A 247 56.23 15.69 14.27
C PRO A 247 57.69 15.30 14.52
N THR A 248 58.05 14.02 14.41
CA THR A 248 59.42 13.53 14.64
C THR A 248 60.28 13.64 13.39
N THR A 249 59.76 13.25 12.22
CA THR A 249 60.51 13.26 10.96
C THR A 249 60.30 14.54 10.14
N ASN A 250 59.24 15.32 10.41
CA ASN A 250 58.77 16.45 9.60
C ASN A 250 58.51 16.09 8.12
N GLU A 251 58.27 14.81 7.84
CA GLU A 251 57.93 14.29 6.53
C GLU A 251 56.50 13.76 6.51
N LEU A 252 55.97 13.57 5.30
CA LEU A 252 54.66 12.98 5.08
C LEU A 252 54.62 11.55 5.66
N CYS A 253 53.59 11.25 6.43
CA CYS A 253 53.43 9.93 7.04
C CYS A 253 52.06 9.31 6.76
N HIS A 254 52.00 7.99 6.95
CA HIS A 254 50.77 7.23 6.97
C HIS A 254 50.40 6.92 8.41
N LEU A 255 49.17 7.28 8.80
CA LEU A 255 48.63 7.00 10.13
C LEU A 255 47.73 5.78 10.08
N ASP A 256 47.74 5.01 11.16
CA ASP A 256 46.78 3.94 11.45
C ASP A 256 46.27 4.06 12.90
N ILE A 257 45.11 3.49 13.22
CA ILE A 257 44.52 3.55 14.56
C ILE A 257 44.87 2.29 15.36
N VAL A 258 45.46 2.50 16.53
CA VAL A 258 45.89 1.44 17.44
C VAL A 258 45.27 1.65 18.81
N LYS A 259 44.81 0.57 19.43
CA LYS A 259 44.31 0.56 20.81
C LYS A 259 45.47 0.37 21.76
N VAL A 260 45.71 1.36 22.61
CA VAL A 260 46.79 1.35 23.60
C VAL A 260 46.16 1.45 24.98
N ARG A 261 46.58 0.56 25.89
CA ARG A 261 46.16 0.64 27.29
C ARG A 261 46.89 1.79 27.96
N ASN A 262 46.13 2.77 28.47
CA ASN A 262 46.72 3.86 29.24
C ASN A 262 47.25 3.30 30.57
N LYS A 263 48.48 3.67 30.94
CA LYS A 263 49.13 3.20 32.16
C LYS A 263 48.54 3.81 33.41
N GLU A 264 47.94 5.00 33.30
CA GLU A 264 47.41 5.77 34.44
C GLU A 264 45.95 5.41 34.74
N THR A 265 45.08 5.45 33.73
CA THR A 265 43.64 5.15 33.88
C THR A 265 43.34 3.65 33.79
N GLY A 266 44.22 2.87 33.14
CA GLY A 266 44.01 1.44 32.89
C GLY A 266 43.02 1.14 31.76
N GLU A 267 42.40 2.16 31.17
CA GLU A 267 41.43 2.08 30.07
C GLU A 267 42.13 1.87 28.72
N LEU A 268 41.38 1.34 27.74
CA LEU A 268 41.86 1.17 26.37
C LEU A 268 41.51 2.42 25.57
N GLU A 269 42.52 3.20 25.23
CA GLU A 269 42.38 4.41 24.42
C GLU A 269 42.78 4.14 22.97
N GLU A 270 42.04 4.72 22.03
CA GLU A 270 42.42 4.74 20.63
C GLU A 270 43.45 5.86 20.40
N ARG A 271 44.59 5.51 19.82
CA ARG A 271 45.65 6.43 19.43
C ARG A 271 46.00 6.21 17.98
N ARG A 272 46.54 7.24 17.34
CA ARG A 272 47.00 7.17 15.95
C ARG A 272 48.50 6.89 15.95
N ILE A 273 48.98 5.93 15.18
CA ILE A 273 50.40 5.62 15.05
C ILE A 273 50.89 6.01 13.66
N SER A 274 52.05 6.66 13.58
CA SER A 274 52.79 6.83 12.33
C SER A 274 53.48 5.53 11.97
N LEU A 275 53.19 4.98 10.78
CA LEU A 275 53.79 3.72 10.32
C LEU A 275 55.30 3.85 10.07
N GLU A 276 55.77 5.04 9.69
CA GLU A 276 57.17 5.28 9.32
C GLU A 276 58.07 5.44 10.55
N SER A 277 57.64 6.22 11.55
CA SER A 277 58.44 6.50 12.75
C SER A 277 58.04 5.68 13.98
N GLY A 278 56.84 5.10 13.98
CA GLY A 278 56.21 4.53 15.17
C GLY A 278 55.71 5.57 16.17
N ALA A 279 55.71 6.87 15.85
CA ALA A 279 55.25 7.92 16.76
C ALA A 279 53.75 7.80 17.04
N LEU A 280 53.37 7.83 18.31
CA LEU A 280 51.98 7.79 18.77
C LEU A 280 51.45 9.23 18.92
N LEU A 281 50.39 9.54 18.18
CA LEU A 281 49.65 10.79 18.23
C LEU A 281 48.33 10.56 18.99
N PRO A 282 48.11 11.26 20.13
CA PRO A 282 46.84 11.16 20.84
C PRO A 282 45.70 11.79 20.03
N ILE A 283 44.47 11.37 20.33
CA ILE A 283 43.25 12.04 19.86
C ILE A 283 43.01 13.21 20.81
N PRO A 284 43.01 14.48 20.33
CA PRO A 284 42.71 15.61 21.20
C PRO A 284 41.25 15.54 21.66
N VAL A 285 41.02 15.87 22.93
CA VAL A 285 39.67 16.02 23.47
C VAL A 285 39.04 17.23 22.78
N PRO A 286 37.82 17.12 22.23
CA PRO A 286 37.12 18.26 21.66
C PRO A 286 36.97 19.36 22.71
N GLU A 287 37.43 20.58 22.39
CA GLU A 287 37.11 21.76 23.19
C GLU A 287 35.66 22.13 22.93
N GLU A 288 34.73 21.55 23.69
CA GLU A 288 33.35 22.03 23.71
C GLU A 288 33.34 23.39 24.41
N ALA A 289 33.01 24.44 23.67
CA ALA A 289 32.71 25.73 24.28
C ALA A 289 31.53 25.49 25.22
N VAL A 290 31.78 25.55 26.53
CA VAL A 290 30.73 25.36 27.55
C VAL A 290 29.78 26.54 27.42
N GLU A 291 28.73 26.37 26.62
CA GLU A 291 27.62 27.30 26.58
C GLU A 291 27.01 27.32 27.97
N VAL A 292 27.02 28.50 28.59
CA VAL A 292 26.49 28.65 29.95
C VAL A 292 24.98 28.49 29.86
N GLY A 293 24.46 27.47 30.56
CA GLY A 293 23.02 27.22 30.66
C GLY A 293 22.28 28.29 31.47
N ASP A 294 20.95 28.20 31.49
CA ASP A 294 20.11 29.15 32.24
C ASP A 294 20.03 28.72 33.70
N PRO A 295 20.71 29.39 34.64
CA PRO A 295 20.75 28.96 36.04
C PRO A 295 19.36 28.99 36.72
N LEU A 296 18.35 29.63 36.13
CA LEU A 296 16.98 29.58 36.65
C LEU A 296 16.26 28.28 36.30
N LYS A 297 16.65 27.62 35.21
CA LYS A 297 16.03 26.38 34.71
C LYS A 297 16.92 25.15 34.91
N ASP A 298 18.21 25.36 35.13
CA ASP A 298 19.17 24.31 35.37
C ASP A 298 19.19 23.95 36.85
N THR A 299 18.81 22.72 37.17
CA THR A 299 18.91 22.18 38.51
C THR A 299 20.36 22.10 38.95
N ALA A 300 20.65 22.43 40.21
CA ALA A 300 21.98 22.25 40.77
C ALA A 300 22.41 20.78 40.67
N ILE A 301 23.68 20.53 40.35
CA ILE A 301 24.24 19.18 40.19
C ILE A 301 23.98 18.33 41.45
N GLN A 302 24.07 18.94 42.63
CA GLN A 302 23.82 18.26 43.91
C GLN A 302 22.39 17.71 44.03
N ASP A 303 21.39 18.46 43.54
CA ASP A 303 19.99 18.05 43.59
C ASP A 303 19.68 17.02 42.49
N ALA A 304 20.37 17.09 41.35
CA ALA A 304 20.21 16.14 40.24
C ALA A 304 20.86 14.78 40.52
N ASP A 305 22.01 14.78 41.20
CA ASP A 305 22.76 13.56 41.58
C ASP A 305 22.23 12.93 42.89
N GLU A 306 21.24 13.54 43.54
CA GLU A 306 20.64 13.00 44.76
C GLU A 306 19.91 11.67 44.46
N ASP A 307 20.50 10.53 44.87
CA ASP A 307 19.91 9.20 44.70
C ASP A 307 18.72 9.00 45.66
N THR A 308 17.55 9.42 45.21
CA THR A 308 16.28 9.33 45.94
C THR A 308 15.48 8.08 45.58
N TYR A 309 15.95 7.24 44.64
CA TYR A 309 15.18 6.12 44.09
C TYR A 309 15.25 4.85 44.96
N ASP A 310 14.20 4.59 45.72
CA ASP A 310 14.03 3.36 46.51
C ASP A 310 13.34 2.24 45.69
N ARG A 311 14.13 1.47 44.94
CA ARG A 311 13.62 0.35 44.10
C ARG A 311 12.67 -0.60 44.83
N GLN A 312 12.96 -0.93 46.10
CA GLN A 312 12.17 -1.89 46.87
C GLN A 312 10.77 -1.38 47.24
N LYS A 313 10.57 -0.05 47.35
CA LYS A 313 9.28 0.53 47.69
C LYS A 313 8.43 0.78 46.46
N GLU A 314 9.05 1.24 45.38
CA GLU A 314 8.32 1.63 44.16
C GLU A 314 7.96 0.44 43.27
N MET A 315 8.86 -0.54 43.14
CA MET A 315 8.61 -1.70 42.28
C MET A 315 7.37 -2.50 42.67
N PRO A 316 7.11 -2.83 43.95
CA PRO A 316 5.89 -3.55 44.32
C PRO A 316 4.62 -2.83 43.93
N LEU A 317 4.57 -1.49 44.08
CA LEU A 317 3.40 -0.69 43.73
C LEU A 317 3.18 -0.67 42.20
N LEU A 318 4.24 -0.57 41.41
CA LEU A 318 4.15 -0.68 39.96
C LEU A 318 3.72 -2.07 39.50
N VAL A 319 4.24 -3.13 40.14
CA VAL A 319 3.89 -4.52 39.85
C VAL A 319 2.43 -4.78 40.20
N GLU A 320 1.97 -4.34 41.37
CA GLU A 320 0.59 -4.51 41.83
C GLU A 320 -0.39 -3.82 40.86
N ARG A 321 -0.13 -2.56 40.48
CA ARG A 321 -0.99 -1.85 39.51
C ARG A 321 -1.04 -2.53 38.15
N ARG A 322 0.08 -3.06 37.67
CA ARG A 322 0.13 -3.80 36.39
C ARG A 322 -0.57 -5.15 36.49
N LEU A 323 -0.31 -5.90 37.57
CA LEU A 323 -0.93 -7.20 37.81
C LEU A 323 -2.45 -7.05 37.90
N GLN A 324 -2.94 -6.06 38.64
CA GLN A 324 -4.37 -5.76 38.75
C GLN A 324 -5.00 -5.43 37.39
N ALA A 325 -4.31 -4.65 36.54
CA ALA A 325 -4.78 -4.36 35.19
C ALA A 325 -4.85 -5.63 34.32
N MET A 326 -3.84 -6.52 34.40
CA MET A 326 -3.81 -7.79 33.69
C MET A 326 -4.91 -8.75 34.17
N GLU A 327 -5.09 -8.86 35.49
CA GLU A 327 -6.14 -9.68 36.10
C GLU A 327 -7.53 -9.21 35.69
N ASN A 328 -7.79 -7.89 35.73
CA ASN A 328 -9.07 -7.33 35.29
C ASN A 328 -9.35 -7.63 33.81
N TYR A 329 -8.33 -7.49 32.94
CA TYR A 329 -8.46 -7.86 31.54
C TYR A 329 -8.75 -9.36 31.38
N PHE A 330 -8.04 -10.22 32.12
CA PHE A 330 -8.22 -11.66 32.08
C PHE A 330 -9.61 -12.09 32.57
N VAL A 331 -10.11 -11.51 33.67
CA VAL A 331 -11.46 -11.76 34.17
C VAL A 331 -12.52 -11.33 33.15
N ASN A 332 -12.32 -10.19 32.48
CA ASN A 332 -13.21 -9.76 31.40
C ASN A 332 -13.19 -10.75 30.22
N SER A 333 -12.01 -11.31 29.88
CA SER A 333 -11.90 -12.35 28.87
C SER A 333 -12.63 -13.63 29.29
N LEU A 334 -12.47 -14.06 30.53
CA LEU A 334 -13.17 -15.22 31.09
C LEU A 334 -14.68 -15.03 31.11
N ARG A 335 -15.14 -13.82 31.41
CA ARG A 335 -16.55 -13.47 31.36
C ARG A 335 -17.11 -13.64 29.95
N LYS A 336 -16.42 -13.11 28.93
CA LYS A 336 -16.81 -13.30 27.53
C LYS A 336 -16.87 -14.78 27.13
N SER A 337 -15.86 -15.57 27.50
CA SER A 337 -15.87 -17.01 27.21
C SER A 337 -16.97 -17.75 27.96
N TYR A 338 -17.24 -17.38 29.21
CA TYR A 338 -18.32 -17.97 30.00
C TYR A 338 -19.68 -17.66 29.38
N GLU A 339 -19.93 -16.40 29.00
CA GLU A 339 -21.17 -15.97 28.32
C GLU A 339 -21.42 -16.80 27.05
N TYR A 340 -20.37 -17.05 26.25
CA TYR A 340 -20.46 -17.89 25.06
C TYR A 340 -20.75 -19.37 25.38
N HIS A 341 -19.95 -20.00 26.26
CA HIS A 341 -20.07 -21.43 26.54
C HIS A 341 -21.29 -21.78 27.40
N LYS A 342 -21.79 -20.86 28.23
CA LYS A 342 -22.92 -21.13 29.11
C LYS A 342 -24.20 -21.45 28.32
N ALA A 343 -24.43 -20.76 27.22
CA ALA A 343 -25.57 -21.02 26.34
C ALA A 343 -25.53 -22.45 25.77
N LEU A 344 -24.34 -22.90 25.33
CA LEU A 344 -24.14 -24.27 24.83
C LEU A 344 -24.36 -25.32 25.92
N GLN A 345 -23.88 -25.09 27.14
CA GLN A 345 -24.12 -26.00 28.26
C GLN A 345 -25.61 -26.10 28.60
N VAL A 346 -26.33 -24.99 28.61
CA VAL A 346 -27.78 -24.97 28.88
C VAL A 346 -28.52 -25.75 27.79
N ARG A 347 -28.17 -25.55 26.52
CA ARG A 347 -28.74 -26.32 25.41
C ARG A 347 -28.47 -27.81 25.54
N ASN A 348 -27.23 -28.21 25.80
CA ASN A 348 -26.88 -29.62 26.00
C ASN A 348 -27.63 -30.24 27.18
N ALA A 349 -27.84 -29.49 28.26
CA ALA A 349 -28.62 -29.96 29.41
C ALA A 349 -30.11 -30.12 29.06
N GLN A 350 -30.67 -29.19 28.28
CA GLN A 350 -32.04 -29.28 27.76
C GLN A 350 -32.20 -30.47 26.81
N ASP A 351 -31.25 -30.67 25.89
CA ASP A 351 -31.23 -31.79 24.95
C ASP A 351 -31.10 -33.13 25.70
N MET A 352 -30.28 -33.20 26.75
CA MET A 352 -30.18 -34.39 27.60
C MET A 352 -31.50 -34.68 28.34
N GLN A 353 -32.18 -33.64 28.85
CA GLN A 353 -33.50 -33.78 29.48
C GLN A 353 -34.57 -34.20 28.46
N ALA A 354 -34.53 -33.65 27.25
CA ALA A 354 -35.43 -34.04 26.16
C ALA A 354 -35.20 -35.50 25.77
N PHE A 355 -33.94 -35.90 25.57
CA PHE A 355 -33.57 -37.28 25.31
C PHE A 355 -34.06 -38.24 26.40
N GLN A 356 -33.89 -37.89 27.68
CA GLN A 356 -34.42 -38.70 28.79
C GLN A 356 -35.95 -38.84 28.74
N LYS A 357 -36.67 -37.77 28.39
CA LYS A 357 -38.12 -37.82 28.18
C LYS A 357 -38.49 -38.72 26.99
N ASP A 358 -37.80 -38.59 25.87
CA ASP A 358 -38.04 -39.41 24.66
C ASP A 358 -37.77 -40.89 24.92
N VAL A 359 -36.73 -41.21 25.69
CA VAL A 359 -36.45 -42.59 26.11
C VAL A 359 -37.60 -43.14 26.95
N LEU A 360 -38.15 -42.35 27.88
CA LEU A 360 -39.33 -42.75 28.67
C LEU A 360 -40.56 -42.94 27.77
N VAL A 361 -40.83 -42.00 26.85
CA VAL A 361 -41.95 -42.10 25.90
C VAL A 361 -41.83 -43.36 25.05
N ARG A 362 -40.68 -43.60 24.40
CA ARG A 362 -40.45 -44.82 23.60
C ARG A 362 -40.51 -46.10 24.41
N ALA A 363 -40.03 -46.09 25.66
CA ALA A 363 -40.16 -47.24 26.55
C ALA A 363 -41.63 -47.51 26.89
N THR A 364 -42.43 -46.46 27.13
CA THR A 364 -43.88 -46.59 27.37
C THR A 364 -44.63 -47.06 26.13
N GLU A 365 -44.29 -46.56 24.93
CA GLU A 365 -44.84 -47.02 23.66
C GLU A 365 -44.51 -48.50 23.40
N LYS A 366 -43.24 -48.91 23.56
CA LYS A 366 -42.84 -50.31 23.41
C LYS A 366 -43.51 -51.22 24.44
N LEU A 367 -43.67 -50.76 25.68
CA LEU A 367 -44.36 -51.51 26.72
C LEU A 367 -45.86 -51.62 26.43
N ALA A 368 -46.49 -50.56 25.93
CA ALA A 368 -47.88 -50.58 25.49
C ALA A 368 -48.07 -51.53 24.30
N ALA A 369 -47.22 -51.42 23.27
CA ALA A 369 -47.23 -52.33 22.12
C ALA A 369 -46.98 -53.79 22.52
N ALA A 370 -46.05 -54.05 23.45
CA ALA A 370 -45.82 -55.38 24.00
C ALA A 370 -46.96 -55.87 24.90
N ALA A 371 -47.67 -54.99 25.61
CA ALA A 371 -48.87 -55.36 26.37
C ALA A 371 -50.04 -55.71 25.44
N VAL A 372 -50.12 -55.07 24.28
CA VAL A 372 -51.11 -55.35 23.23
C VAL A 372 -50.74 -56.61 22.43
N ALA A 373 -49.47 -56.82 22.09
CA ALA A 373 -48.99 -57.97 21.30
C ALA A 373 -48.67 -59.23 22.15
N GLY A 374 -48.19 -59.05 23.37
CA GLY A 374 -47.64 -60.09 24.25
C GLY A 374 -48.65 -60.76 25.17
N HIS A 375 -49.88 -60.99 24.70
CA HIS A 375 -50.78 -61.99 25.29
C HIS A 375 -51.13 -63.15 24.33
N SER A 376 -50.36 -63.26 23.23
CA SER A 376 -50.21 -64.48 22.43
C SER A 376 -48.74 -64.90 22.49
N ASP A 377 -48.47 -66.10 23.01
CA ASP A 377 -47.18 -66.81 23.14
C ASP A 377 -46.30 -66.40 24.35
N VAL A 378 -46.63 -66.86 25.56
CA VAL A 378 -46.25 -68.14 26.20
C VAL A 378 -44.75 -68.30 26.49
N ALA A 379 -44.49 -68.56 27.78
CA ALA A 379 -43.42 -69.41 28.32
C ALA A 379 -42.31 -69.88 27.35
N GLY A 380 -41.07 -69.49 27.66
CA GLY A 380 -39.88 -70.20 27.20
C GLY A 380 -38.82 -69.31 26.55
N ALA A 381 -38.15 -68.47 27.33
CA ALA A 381 -36.81 -68.01 26.97
C ALA A 381 -35.99 -67.79 28.24
N THR A 382 -35.25 -68.84 28.60
CA THR A 382 -34.22 -68.90 29.61
C THR A 382 -32.95 -68.14 29.18
N SER A 383 -32.30 -67.53 30.17
CA SER A 383 -30.87 -67.19 30.25
C SER A 383 -30.25 -66.33 29.15
N GLN A 384 -29.90 -65.09 29.52
CA GLN A 384 -28.49 -64.68 29.50
C GLN A 384 -28.23 -63.49 30.43
N THR A 385 -27.65 -63.83 31.59
CA THR A 385 -26.50 -63.20 32.25
C THR A 385 -26.40 -61.67 32.30
N VAL A 386 -26.73 -61.18 33.49
CA VAL A 386 -26.06 -60.07 34.19
C VAL A 386 -24.54 -60.32 34.20
N VAL A 387 -23.77 -59.34 33.71
CA VAL A 387 -22.39 -59.13 34.17
C VAL A 387 -22.32 -57.74 34.77
N ALA A 388 -22.16 -57.73 36.09
CA ALA A 388 -21.76 -56.57 36.86
C ALA A 388 -20.31 -56.22 36.55
N ALA A 389 -20.00 -54.94 36.40
CA ALA A 389 -18.66 -54.42 36.61
C ALA A 389 -18.77 -53.03 37.23
N THR A 390 -18.47 -53.02 38.52
CA THR A 390 -18.17 -51.90 39.40
C THR A 390 -17.03 -51.01 38.88
N GLU A 391 -17.16 -49.74 39.27
CA GLU A 391 -16.14 -48.69 39.43
C GLU A 391 -14.66 -49.10 39.35
N SER A 392 -13.86 -48.36 38.58
CA SER A 392 -12.68 -47.65 39.09
C SER A 392 -12.14 -46.64 38.08
N ALA A 393 -11.42 -45.67 38.62
CA ALA A 393 -11.00 -44.42 38.00
C ALA A 393 -9.69 -44.52 37.20
N GLN A 394 -9.39 -43.39 36.54
CA GLN A 394 -8.09 -42.88 36.07
C GLN A 394 -7.63 -43.23 34.65
N ALA A 395 -7.69 -42.17 33.82
CA ALA A 395 -6.59 -41.51 33.10
C ALA A 395 -5.75 -42.28 32.06
N SER A 396 -5.47 -41.50 31.00
CA SER A 396 -4.47 -41.63 29.93
C SER A 396 -4.72 -42.62 28.79
N ASP A 397 -5.03 -42.03 27.64
CA ASP A 397 -4.17 -42.01 26.44
C ASP A 397 -3.78 -43.35 25.81
N ALA A 398 -4.47 -43.70 24.73
CA ALA A 398 -3.92 -44.17 23.45
C ALA A 398 -5.09 -44.52 22.52
N GLY A 399 -4.88 -44.38 21.22
CA GLY A 399 -5.91 -44.58 20.19
C GLY A 399 -6.42 -46.01 20.08
N GLU A 400 -7.52 -46.17 19.34
CA GLU A 400 -7.69 -47.22 18.34
C GLU A 400 -9.06 -47.06 17.64
N ASP A 401 -9.01 -47.26 16.33
CA ASP A 401 -10.13 -47.66 15.50
C ASP A 401 -10.85 -48.88 16.10
N ALA A 402 -12.16 -48.79 16.30
CA ALA A 402 -12.99 -49.98 16.46
C ALA A 402 -14.44 -49.72 16.01
N VAL A 403 -14.73 -50.22 14.81
CA VAL A 403 -15.99 -50.88 14.40
C VAL A 403 -17.29 -50.18 14.82
N LYS A 404 -17.68 -49.14 14.07
CA LYS A 404 -19.09 -48.76 13.96
C LYS A 404 -19.81 -49.84 13.14
N SER A 405 -20.53 -50.74 13.81
CA SER A 405 -21.55 -51.54 13.15
C SER A 405 -22.66 -50.60 12.68
N THR A 406 -22.62 -50.23 11.40
CA THR A 406 -23.60 -49.36 10.77
C THR A 406 -24.96 -50.05 10.82
N ILE A 407 -25.89 -49.49 11.61
CA ILE A 407 -27.31 -49.80 11.52
C ILE A 407 -27.76 -49.30 10.15
N THR A 408 -27.82 -50.19 9.15
CA THR A 408 -28.30 -49.83 7.83
C THR A 408 -29.82 -49.70 7.88
N ALA A 409 -30.38 -48.75 7.12
CA ALA A 409 -31.83 -48.56 7.01
C ALA A 409 -32.57 -49.88 6.68
N GLU A 410 -31.90 -50.79 5.97
CA GLU A 410 -32.40 -52.12 5.63
C GLU A 410 -32.67 -53.02 6.85
N THR A 411 -31.83 -52.96 7.89
CA THR A 411 -32.06 -53.71 9.14
C THR A 411 -33.24 -53.16 9.95
N VAL A 412 -33.44 -51.84 9.94
CA VAL A 412 -34.58 -51.21 10.63
C VAL A 412 -35.88 -51.50 9.86
N VAL A 413 -35.86 -51.41 8.54
CA VAL A 413 -37.03 -51.70 7.68
C VAL A 413 -37.44 -53.17 7.78
N ALA A 414 -36.49 -54.10 7.87
CA ALA A 414 -36.79 -55.52 8.06
C ALA A 414 -37.40 -55.82 9.45
N GLU A 415 -37.01 -55.08 10.49
CA GLU A 415 -37.59 -55.21 11.83
C GLU A 415 -39.01 -54.60 11.89
N VAL A 416 -39.22 -53.46 11.22
CA VAL A 416 -40.53 -52.79 11.12
C VAL A 416 -41.53 -53.67 10.35
N LEU A 417 -41.13 -54.28 9.23
CA LEU A 417 -41.97 -55.20 8.46
C LEU A 417 -42.35 -56.47 9.24
N ARG A 418 -41.49 -56.95 10.15
CA ARG A 418 -41.86 -58.05 11.07
C ARG A 418 -42.90 -57.61 12.10
N SER A 419 -42.81 -56.38 12.60
CA SER A 419 -43.78 -55.85 13.58
C SER A 419 -45.15 -55.59 12.96
N GLU A 420 -45.23 -55.17 11.70
CA GLU A 420 -46.51 -54.99 10.99
C GLU A 420 -47.23 -56.31 10.73
N GLN A 421 -46.51 -57.40 10.43
CA GLN A 421 -47.10 -58.73 10.22
C GLN A 421 -47.72 -59.33 11.49
N GLN A 422 -47.28 -58.91 12.68
CA GLN A 422 -47.86 -59.35 13.97
C GLN A 422 -49.14 -58.60 14.35
N PHE A 423 -49.45 -57.46 13.71
CA PHE A 423 -50.57 -56.59 14.12
C PHE A 423 -51.96 -57.05 13.63
N HIS A 424 -52.06 -58.08 12.79
CA HIS A 424 -53.33 -58.46 12.14
C HIS A 424 -54.12 -59.60 12.83
N SER A 425 -53.71 -60.06 14.01
CA SER A 425 -54.51 -61.00 14.81
C SER A 425 -55.22 -60.29 15.96
N ARG A 426 -56.45 -59.82 15.71
CA ARG A 426 -57.32 -59.21 16.72
C ARG A 426 -57.93 -60.31 17.60
N ALA A 427 -57.33 -60.59 18.75
CA ALA A 427 -57.92 -61.39 19.82
C ALA A 427 -57.90 -60.59 21.13
N THR A 428 -59.06 -60.54 21.78
CA THR A 428 -59.34 -59.84 23.04
C THR A 428 -58.45 -60.37 24.17
N ALA A 429 -57.61 -59.51 24.74
CA ALA A 429 -56.69 -59.87 25.82
C ALA A 429 -57.42 -59.99 27.19
N PRO A 430 -57.27 -61.12 27.91
CA PRO A 430 -57.81 -61.29 29.26
C PRO A 430 -56.83 -60.80 30.34
N GLY A 431 -57.21 -59.79 31.14
CA GLY A 431 -56.45 -59.37 32.32
C GLY A 431 -56.39 -57.86 32.62
N MET A 432 -56.86 -57.00 31.72
CA MET A 432 -56.93 -55.55 31.98
C MET A 432 -58.15 -55.19 32.84
N PRO A 433 -58.03 -54.28 33.83
CA PRO A 433 -59.19 -53.75 34.56
C PRO A 433 -60.19 -53.09 33.61
N ALA A 434 -61.50 -53.31 33.80
CA ALA A 434 -62.54 -52.85 32.87
C ALA A 434 -62.51 -51.34 32.57
N TRP A 435 -62.03 -50.52 33.52
CA TRP A 435 -61.90 -49.08 33.31
C TRP A 435 -60.75 -48.68 32.38
N TRP A 436 -59.68 -49.49 32.29
CA TRP A 436 -58.60 -49.29 31.30
C TRP A 436 -59.11 -49.59 29.89
N GLN A 437 -59.88 -50.66 29.71
CA GLN A 437 -60.47 -51.01 28.42
C GLN A 437 -61.39 -49.90 27.93
N SER A 438 -62.31 -49.42 28.77
CA SER A 438 -63.18 -48.30 28.41
C SER A 438 -62.41 -47.02 28.03
N MET A 439 -61.26 -46.76 28.66
CA MET A 439 -60.42 -45.61 28.33
C MET A 439 -59.69 -45.83 27.00
N ILE A 440 -59.08 -47.00 26.79
CA ILE A 440 -58.41 -47.35 25.53
C ILE A 440 -59.40 -47.32 24.37
N ASP A 441 -60.58 -47.90 24.54
CA ASP A 441 -61.64 -47.91 23.51
C ASP A 441 -62.04 -46.47 23.14
N SER A 442 -62.17 -45.57 24.13
CA SER A 442 -62.44 -44.15 23.83
C SER A 442 -61.30 -43.45 23.09
N TYR A 443 -60.04 -43.81 23.36
CA TYR A 443 -58.89 -43.29 22.59
C TYR A 443 -58.82 -43.89 21.20
N VAL A 444 -59.17 -45.17 21.02
CA VAL A 444 -59.25 -45.81 19.72
C VAL A 444 -60.36 -45.19 18.88
N GLU A 445 -61.53 -44.90 19.46
CA GLU A 445 -62.60 -44.16 18.78
C GLU A 445 -62.12 -42.79 18.31
N VAL A 446 -61.42 -42.02 19.17
CA VAL A 446 -60.85 -40.72 18.77
C VAL A 446 -59.82 -40.88 17.65
N LEU A 447 -58.94 -41.88 17.73
CA LEU A 447 -57.94 -42.14 16.68
C LEU A 447 -58.58 -42.60 15.37
N GLU A 448 -59.62 -43.44 15.41
CA GLU A 448 -60.41 -43.86 14.23
C GLU A 448 -61.17 -42.66 13.63
N GLU A 449 -61.69 -41.75 14.45
CA GLU A 449 -62.29 -40.50 13.99
C GLU A 449 -61.26 -39.54 13.37
N GLU A 450 -60.08 -39.39 13.97
CA GLU A 450 -58.98 -38.59 13.43
C GLU A 450 -58.43 -39.17 12.13
N GLU A 451 -58.28 -40.50 12.03
CA GLU A 451 -57.86 -41.19 10.82
C GLU A 451 -58.92 -41.05 9.72
N ALA A 452 -60.21 -41.25 10.04
CA ALA A 452 -61.30 -41.03 9.09
C ALA A 452 -61.40 -39.56 8.64
N ALA A 453 -61.12 -38.61 9.53
CA ALA A 453 -61.05 -37.19 9.18
C ALA A 453 -59.85 -36.91 8.26
N HIS A 454 -58.67 -37.47 8.55
CA HIS A 454 -57.48 -37.37 7.71
C HIS A 454 -57.70 -38.03 6.34
N GLU A 455 -58.35 -39.19 6.27
CA GLU A 455 -58.72 -39.84 5.01
C GLU A 455 -59.75 -39.03 4.23
N ALA A 456 -60.74 -38.44 4.90
CA ALA A 456 -61.73 -37.58 4.26
C ALA A 456 -61.09 -36.30 3.72
N GLU A 457 -60.16 -35.69 4.48
CA GLU A 457 -59.38 -34.53 4.05
C GLU A 457 -58.47 -34.89 2.87
N ALA A 458 -57.75 -36.02 2.94
CA ALA A 458 -56.91 -36.51 1.85
C ALA A 458 -57.73 -36.83 0.59
N ALA A 459 -58.91 -37.45 0.73
CA ALA A 459 -59.83 -37.72 -0.38
C ALA A 459 -60.43 -36.44 -0.98
N ALA A 460 -60.70 -35.42 -0.14
CA ALA A 460 -61.15 -34.11 -0.60
C ALA A 460 -60.02 -33.40 -1.37
N GLN A 461 -58.78 -33.42 -0.85
CA GLN A 461 -57.61 -32.88 -1.54
C GLN A 461 -57.35 -33.62 -2.86
N ALA A 462 -57.50 -34.95 -2.90
CA ALA A 462 -57.35 -35.74 -4.13
C ALA A 462 -58.42 -35.42 -5.17
N LYS A 463 -59.69 -35.28 -4.78
CA LYS A 463 -60.78 -34.84 -5.67
C LYS A 463 -60.57 -33.42 -6.19
N ALA A 464 -60.11 -32.51 -5.33
CA ALA A 464 -59.75 -31.16 -5.73
C ALA A 464 -58.62 -31.17 -6.77
N ALA A 465 -57.59 -31.99 -6.56
CA ALA A 465 -56.49 -32.17 -7.50
C ALA A 465 -56.93 -32.80 -8.84
N GLU A 466 -57.89 -33.73 -8.83
CA GLU A 466 -58.45 -34.32 -10.07
C GLU A 466 -59.36 -33.34 -10.83
N ALA A 467 -60.19 -32.57 -10.13
CA ALA A 467 -60.98 -31.50 -10.73
C ALA A 467 -60.10 -30.44 -11.40
N ASN A 468 -58.97 -30.09 -10.76
CA ASN A 468 -57.99 -29.18 -11.33
C ASN A 468 -57.37 -29.75 -12.62
N ARG A 469 -56.97 -31.04 -12.63
CA ARG A 469 -56.48 -31.71 -13.85
C ARG A 469 -57.50 -31.74 -14.99
N ARG A 470 -58.79 -31.89 -14.69
CA ARG A 470 -59.87 -31.88 -15.69
C ARG A 470 -60.10 -30.48 -16.27
N ALA A 471 -60.01 -29.45 -15.43
CA ALA A 471 -60.07 -28.05 -15.87
C ALA A 471 -58.87 -27.71 -16.76
N GLU A 472 -57.67 -28.16 -16.40
CA GLU A 472 -56.46 -28.00 -17.21
C GLU A 472 -56.59 -28.66 -18.59
N HIS A 473 -57.19 -29.86 -18.68
CA HIS A 473 -57.43 -30.52 -19.98
C HIS A 473 -58.44 -29.76 -20.85
N LEU A 474 -59.50 -29.19 -20.26
CA LEU A 474 -60.48 -28.39 -21.01
C LEU A 474 -59.89 -27.05 -21.49
N ILE A 475 -58.98 -26.46 -20.71
CA ILE A 475 -58.24 -25.26 -21.13
C ILE A 475 -57.24 -25.63 -22.22
N ALA A 476 -56.54 -26.76 -22.12
CA ALA A 476 -55.62 -27.24 -23.16
C ALA A 476 -56.34 -27.47 -24.50
N ASP A 477 -57.51 -28.11 -24.50
CA ASP A 477 -58.35 -28.30 -25.69
C ASP A 477 -58.86 -26.96 -26.27
N ALA A 478 -59.22 -25.99 -25.41
CA ALA A 478 -59.65 -24.67 -25.83
C ALA A 478 -58.51 -23.79 -26.39
N THR A 479 -57.27 -23.96 -25.89
CA THR A 479 -56.10 -23.23 -26.39
C THR A 479 -55.53 -23.81 -27.69
N ALA A 480 -55.77 -25.08 -28.00
CA ALA A 480 -55.41 -25.67 -29.29
C ALA A 480 -56.25 -25.15 -30.47
N GLU A 481 -57.42 -24.56 -30.22
CA GLU A 481 -58.27 -23.91 -31.24
C GLU A 481 -58.04 -22.40 -31.40
N ALA A 482 -57.26 -21.75 -30.52
CA ALA A 482 -57.12 -20.29 -30.48
C ALA A 482 -55.82 -19.74 -31.11
N ASP A 483 -54.89 -20.57 -31.57
CA ASP A 483 -53.60 -20.13 -32.14
C ASP A 483 -53.68 -19.99 -33.68
N GLN A 484 -54.49 -19.03 -34.13
CA GLN A 484 -54.38 -18.43 -35.46
C GLN A 484 -54.00 -16.94 -35.33
N PRO A 485 -52.97 -16.47 -36.05
CA PRO A 485 -52.33 -15.20 -35.74
C PRO A 485 -53.11 -14.02 -36.33
N ARG A 486 -53.32 -12.97 -35.54
CA ARG A 486 -53.66 -11.63 -36.04
C ARG A 486 -53.05 -10.51 -35.19
N THR A 487 -51.94 -10.04 -35.76
CA THR A 487 -51.35 -8.70 -35.85
C THR A 487 -52.03 -7.48 -35.18
N ASP A 488 -51.12 -6.59 -34.74
CA ASP A 488 -51.25 -5.13 -34.59
C ASP A 488 -51.85 -4.61 -33.26
N ASP A 489 -51.39 -3.56 -32.59
CA ASP A 489 -50.24 -2.65 -32.68
C ASP A 489 -50.33 -1.72 -31.44
N ALA A 490 -49.23 -1.04 -31.12
CA ALA A 490 -49.17 0.28 -30.48
C ALA A 490 -49.29 0.43 -28.93
N THR A 491 -48.11 0.70 -28.34
CA THR A 491 -47.75 1.87 -27.50
C THR A 491 -48.53 2.18 -26.21
N MET A 492 -47.83 2.16 -25.07
CA MET A 492 -47.52 3.38 -24.30
C MET A 492 -46.61 3.09 -23.09
N GLU A 493 -45.65 3.98 -22.88
CA GLU A 493 -44.79 4.11 -21.71
C GLU A 493 -45.59 4.36 -20.42
N SER A 494 -45.10 3.90 -19.26
CA SER A 494 -44.82 4.81 -18.14
C SER A 494 -44.11 4.12 -16.97
N SER A 495 -43.07 4.81 -16.56
CA SER A 495 -42.28 4.71 -15.33
C SER A 495 -43.10 4.71 -14.04
N PHE A 496 -42.72 3.87 -13.08
CA PHE A 496 -42.77 4.25 -11.66
C PHE A 496 -41.67 3.54 -10.88
N SER A 497 -40.81 4.35 -10.26
CA SER A 497 -39.73 4.00 -9.34
C SER A 497 -40.18 4.26 -7.91
N GLU A 498 -39.83 3.37 -6.97
CA GLU A 498 -39.56 3.57 -5.53
C GLU A 498 -39.40 2.14 -4.99
N GLY A 499 -38.30 1.68 -4.38
CA GLY A 499 -37.31 2.37 -3.55
C GLY A 499 -37.53 1.93 -2.11
N VAL A 500 -36.87 0.85 -1.66
CA VAL A 500 -36.57 0.56 -0.24
C VAL A 500 -35.28 -0.26 -0.16
N ASP A 501 -34.45 0.19 0.76
CA ASP A 501 -33.09 -0.19 1.13
C ASP A 501 -32.94 -1.58 1.76
N ASP A 502 -31.76 -2.18 1.60
CA ASP A 502 -30.86 -2.67 2.66
C ASP A 502 -29.93 -3.74 2.04
N ASP A 503 -28.73 -3.31 1.62
CA ASP A 503 -27.66 -4.24 1.23
C ASP A 503 -26.47 -4.11 2.17
N ASP A 504 -26.09 -5.30 2.64
CA ASP A 504 -25.01 -5.67 3.53
C ASP A 504 -23.64 -5.07 3.16
N LEU A 505 -22.93 -4.55 4.16
CA LEU A 505 -21.49 -4.34 4.11
C LEU A 505 -20.79 -5.24 5.12
N ASP A 506 -20.42 -6.43 4.65
CA ASP A 506 -19.36 -7.25 5.21
C ASP A 506 -18.01 -6.53 5.04
N LEU A 507 -17.35 -6.21 6.16
CA LEU A 507 -15.96 -5.80 6.18
C LEU A 507 -15.10 -6.92 6.78
N ASP A 508 -14.43 -7.63 5.87
CA ASP A 508 -13.34 -8.57 6.11
C ASP A 508 -12.19 -7.91 6.89
N GLY A 509 -11.95 -8.40 8.11
CA GLY A 509 -10.71 -8.17 8.85
C GLY A 509 -9.60 -9.11 8.38
N LYS A 510 -8.78 -8.65 7.45
CA LYS A 510 -7.44 -9.20 7.16
C LYS A 510 -6.40 -8.39 7.94
N ASP A 511 -5.85 -8.96 9.01
CA ASP A 511 -4.58 -8.54 9.59
C ASP A 511 -3.88 -9.76 10.21
N GLY A 512 -2.69 -10.07 9.71
CA GLY A 512 -1.88 -11.19 10.18
C GLY A 512 -0.66 -11.45 9.30
N ASP A 513 0.06 -10.39 8.91
CA ASP A 513 1.37 -10.55 8.28
C ASP A 513 2.45 -10.72 9.35
N SER A 514 3.30 -11.70 9.13
CA SER A 514 4.22 -12.29 10.10
C SER A 514 5.56 -11.57 10.02
N GLN A 515 5.99 -10.95 11.13
CA GLN A 515 7.39 -10.54 11.27
C GLN A 515 8.25 -11.73 11.67
N GLU A 516 9.02 -12.25 10.71
CA GLU A 516 10.19 -13.08 10.95
C GLU A 516 11.34 -12.20 11.48
N GLY A 517 11.83 -12.50 12.69
CA GLY A 517 13.08 -11.95 13.22
C GLY A 517 14.21 -12.99 13.13
N PRO A 518 15.42 -12.64 12.65
CA PRO A 518 16.54 -13.56 12.66
C PRO A 518 17.26 -13.56 14.01
N VAL A 519 17.46 -14.79 14.52
CA VAL A 519 18.28 -15.15 15.68
C VAL A 519 19.74 -14.79 15.42
N HIS A 520 20.33 -13.96 16.28
CA HIS A 520 21.78 -13.74 16.32
C HIS A 520 22.41 -14.72 17.31
N SER A 521 23.16 -15.67 16.76
CA SER A 521 24.06 -16.57 17.51
C SER A 521 25.28 -15.79 18.00
N GLY A 522 25.59 -15.95 19.28
CA GLY A 522 26.80 -15.40 19.88
C GLY A 522 28.08 -16.02 19.33
N ARG A 523 29.12 -15.18 19.29
CA ARG A 523 30.51 -15.56 19.45
C ARG A 523 31.29 -14.42 20.09
#